data_AF-A0A1B4XJF8-F1
#
_entry.id   AF-A0A1B4XJF8-F1
#
_cell.length_a   1.000
_cell.length_b   1.000
_cell.length_c   1.000
_cell.angle_alpha   90.00
_cell.angle_beta   90.00
_cell.angle_gamma   90.00
#
_symmetry.space_group_name_H-M   'P 1'
#
loop_
_entity.id
_entity.type
_entity.pdbx_description
1 polymer ?
#
loop_
_entity_poly.entity_id
_entity_poly.type
_entity_poly.pdbx_seq_one_letter_code
_entity_poly.pdbx_strand_id
1 'polypeptide(L)'
;MDPRPTFIAKVRAWLARQTGSGQSVTAPRCDPALLRQAIEQVVDGVDPRLRAVPGYARKLAPAVEQTIAYFTECGQWLAASVEFNTRCWAGDPLVRALFATAAELQRFFSDDPGVRAYFHDHPLADEVYIGLGVTRHERHGFGVAMSGEVLQREAPQTVISFSDYRLFGACDNEQQLRQNIEQRGFGFLIGEALERIVEQEHRAHDRGQEQHVLELRLRGLLQKRGAMESLYYESNAGLDDEIAMLRARLLHEREVLAPDRGDALVLDGYIAGISAVLADPGRYVKRETVRLRINRMNIKVEAPDAPADELTFSEVTIGSRPPRVVVLTRFPRRDLLAARSRLDEAQQSLRP
;
A
#
# COMPACT_ATOMS: atom_id res chain seq x y z
N MET A 1 -15.51 18.63 16.90
CA MET A 1 -15.68 17.20 17.25
C MET A 1 -14.31 16.57 17.09
N ASP A 2 -13.62 16.26 18.20
CA ASP A 2 -12.31 15.61 18.12
C ASP A 2 -12.43 14.24 17.45
N PRO A 3 -11.71 13.95 16.36
CA PRO A 3 -11.67 12.61 15.82
C PRO A 3 -11.03 11.70 16.87
N ARG A 4 -11.75 10.66 17.29
CA ARG A 4 -11.18 9.63 18.17
C ARG A 4 -9.86 9.17 17.55
N PRO A 5 -8.74 9.13 18.30
CA PRO A 5 -7.46 8.75 17.75
C PRO A 5 -7.56 7.38 17.09
N THR A 6 -7.21 7.34 15.81
CA THR A 6 -7.15 6.13 14.98
C THR A 6 -6.28 5.08 15.66
N PHE A 7 -6.59 3.81 15.37
CA PHE A 7 -5.90 2.62 15.88
C PHE A 7 -4.36 2.80 15.91
N ILE A 8 -3.75 3.25 14.81
CA ILE A 8 -2.30 3.46 14.71
C ILE A 8 -1.78 4.70 15.48
N ALA A 9 -2.58 5.75 15.65
CA ALA A 9 -2.19 6.93 16.43
C ALA A 9 -1.88 6.55 17.89
N LYS A 10 -2.60 5.56 18.42
CA LYS A 10 -2.32 4.96 19.74
C LYS A 10 -1.04 4.12 19.73
N VAL A 11 -0.76 3.38 18.65
CA VAL A 11 0.49 2.61 18.47
C VAL A 11 1.72 3.52 18.57
N ARG A 12 1.72 4.65 17.85
CA ARG A 12 2.85 5.57 17.87
C ARG A 12 3.00 6.34 19.17
N ALA A 13 1.91 6.73 19.83
CA ALA A 13 1.97 7.34 21.17
C ALA A 13 2.55 6.36 22.21
N TRP A 14 2.42 5.05 21.99
CA TRP A 14 3.07 4.02 22.78
C TRP A 14 4.56 3.87 22.43
N LEU A 15 4.95 3.87 21.16
CA LEU A 15 6.37 3.82 20.74
C LEU A 15 7.16 5.08 21.11
N ALA A 16 6.57 6.27 20.98
CA ALA A 16 7.22 7.53 21.36
C ALA A 16 7.52 7.62 22.87
N ARG A 17 6.75 6.90 23.70
CA ARG A 17 7.03 6.75 25.14
C ARG A 17 8.23 5.83 25.42
N GLN A 18 8.67 5.00 24.46
CA GLN A 18 9.82 4.11 24.61
C GLN A 18 11.15 4.77 24.22
N THR A 19 11.15 5.71 23.27
CA THR A 19 12.37 6.45 22.88
C THR A 19 12.88 7.42 23.97
N GLY A 20 12.12 7.61 25.06
CA GLY A 20 12.50 8.44 26.21
C GLY A 20 13.05 7.67 27.42
N SER A 21 13.08 6.33 27.42
CA SER A 21 13.56 5.54 28.56
C SER A 21 14.68 4.58 28.14
N GLY A 22 15.92 5.00 28.32
CA GLY A 22 17.06 4.08 28.27
C GLY A 22 17.01 3.13 29.47
N GLN A 23 16.51 1.90 29.28
CA GLN A 23 16.82 0.73 30.10
C GLN A 23 16.43 -0.57 29.38
N SER A 24 17.27 -1.58 29.55
CA SER A 24 17.36 -2.82 28.77
C SER A 24 16.31 -3.91 29.09
N VAL A 25 15.97 -4.70 28.06
CA VAL A 25 15.46 -6.10 28.06
C VAL A 25 14.07 -6.37 28.64
N THR A 26 13.04 -6.23 27.79
CA THR A 26 11.98 -7.22 27.51
C THR A 26 11.19 -6.71 26.30
N ALA A 27 10.82 -7.58 25.35
CA ALA A 27 10.09 -7.19 24.14
C ALA A 27 8.87 -6.31 24.52
N PRO A 28 8.67 -5.16 23.86
CA PRO A 28 7.68 -4.20 24.32
C PRO A 28 6.28 -4.74 24.03
N ARG A 29 5.51 -5.03 25.10
CA ARG A 29 4.09 -5.44 25.00
C ARG A 29 3.28 -4.31 24.36
N CYS A 30 2.76 -4.55 23.17
CA CYS A 30 1.77 -3.72 22.48
C CYS A 30 0.68 -3.25 23.47
N ASP A 31 0.21 -2.00 23.36
CA ASP A 31 -0.88 -1.50 24.22
C ASP A 31 -2.02 -2.53 24.25
N PRO A 32 -2.42 -3.07 25.42
CA PRO A 32 -3.43 -4.14 25.49
C PRO A 32 -4.77 -3.76 24.85
N ALA A 33 -5.14 -2.48 24.84
CA ALA A 33 -6.36 -2.01 24.19
C ALA A 33 -6.23 -2.04 22.65
N LEU A 34 -5.05 -1.67 22.17
CA LEU A 34 -4.70 -1.71 20.76
C LEU A 34 -4.63 -3.15 20.25
N LEU A 35 -3.89 -4.02 20.93
CA LEU A 35 -3.78 -5.43 20.56
C LEU A 35 -5.17 -6.10 20.48
N ARG A 36 -6.06 -5.78 21.42
CA ARG A 36 -7.44 -6.26 21.39
C ARG A 36 -8.21 -5.77 20.17
N GLN A 37 -8.13 -4.48 19.85
CA GLN A 37 -8.79 -3.92 18.67
C GLN A 37 -8.29 -4.57 17.37
N ALA A 38 -6.98 -4.84 17.29
CA ALA A 38 -6.36 -5.50 16.14
C ALA A 38 -6.85 -6.94 15.98
N ILE A 39 -6.91 -7.69 17.08
CA ILE A 39 -7.45 -9.05 17.11
C ILE A 39 -8.89 -9.06 16.63
N GLU A 40 -9.73 -8.12 17.10
CA GLU A 40 -11.12 -8.03 16.64
C GLU A 40 -11.20 -7.66 15.15
N GLN A 41 -10.34 -6.78 14.65
CA GLN A 41 -10.27 -6.49 13.21
C GLN A 41 -9.91 -7.73 12.37
N VAL A 42 -9.01 -8.58 12.86
CA VAL A 42 -8.69 -9.86 12.20
C VAL A 42 -9.88 -10.81 12.25
N VAL A 43 -10.54 -10.93 13.39
CA VAL A 43 -11.72 -11.80 13.55
C VAL A 43 -12.87 -11.35 12.65
N ASP A 44 -13.16 -10.05 12.60
CA ASP A 44 -14.20 -9.49 11.72
C ASP A 44 -13.82 -9.58 10.24
N GLY A 45 -12.52 -9.46 9.93
CA GLY A 45 -11.99 -9.61 8.59
C GLY A 45 -12.07 -11.03 8.06
N VAL A 46 -11.81 -12.03 8.90
CA VAL A 46 -11.77 -13.46 8.52
C VAL A 46 -13.14 -14.14 8.73
N ASP A 47 -13.48 -14.48 9.98
CA ASP A 47 -14.74 -15.11 10.36
C ASP A 47 -15.14 -14.74 11.81
N PRO A 48 -16.28 -14.03 12.00
CA PRO A 48 -16.80 -13.71 13.33
C PRO A 48 -17.01 -14.92 14.26
N ARG A 49 -17.18 -16.14 13.72
CA ARG A 49 -17.37 -17.38 14.50
C ARG A 49 -16.13 -17.76 15.30
N LEU A 50 -14.95 -17.23 14.97
CA LEU A 50 -13.71 -17.43 15.75
C LEU A 50 -13.85 -17.03 17.23
N ARG A 51 -14.79 -16.13 17.55
CA ARG A 51 -15.10 -15.73 18.93
C ARG A 51 -15.60 -16.89 19.80
N ALA A 52 -16.16 -17.93 19.19
CA ALA A 52 -16.62 -19.13 19.90
C ALA A 52 -15.46 -20.02 20.39
N VAL A 53 -14.24 -19.86 19.85
CA VAL A 53 -13.09 -20.67 20.25
C VAL A 53 -12.55 -20.20 21.59
N PRO A 54 -12.42 -21.10 22.59
CA PRO A 54 -11.85 -20.75 23.89
C PRO A 54 -10.44 -20.17 23.75
N GLY A 55 -10.26 -18.95 24.26
CA GLY A 55 -8.97 -18.28 24.27
C GLY A 55 -8.47 -17.79 22.91
N TYR A 56 -9.34 -17.63 21.90
CA TYR A 56 -8.95 -17.17 20.55
C TYR A 56 -8.04 -15.93 20.58
N ALA A 57 -8.38 -14.93 21.41
CA ALA A 57 -7.60 -13.70 21.51
C ALA A 57 -6.18 -13.95 22.04
N ARG A 58 -6.00 -14.90 22.97
CA ARG A 58 -4.68 -15.29 23.47
C ARG A 58 -3.88 -16.06 22.42
N LYS A 59 -4.56 -16.88 21.60
CA LYS A 59 -3.93 -17.65 20.51
C LYS A 59 -3.45 -16.73 19.37
N LEU A 60 -4.22 -15.69 19.04
CA LEU A 60 -3.89 -14.73 17.98
C LEU A 60 -2.93 -13.62 18.41
N ALA A 61 -2.91 -13.27 19.70
CA ALA A 61 -2.14 -12.15 20.23
C ALA A 61 -0.66 -12.10 19.76
N PRO A 62 0.14 -13.18 19.83
CA PRO A 62 1.55 -13.11 19.43
C PRO A 62 1.74 -12.76 17.95
N ALA A 63 0.94 -13.36 17.07
CA ALA A 63 1.04 -13.14 15.63
C ALA A 63 0.54 -11.73 15.25
N VAL A 64 -0.53 -11.27 15.88
CA VAL A 64 -1.06 -9.92 15.67
C VAL A 64 -0.08 -8.85 16.17
N GLU A 65 0.55 -9.07 17.33
CA GLU A 65 1.58 -8.17 17.87
C GLU A 65 2.78 -8.03 16.92
N GLN A 66 3.27 -9.16 16.38
CA GLN A 66 4.34 -9.16 15.39
C GLN A 66 3.97 -8.38 14.13
N THR A 67 2.74 -8.54 13.63
CA THR A 67 2.25 -7.80 12.48
C THR A 67 2.15 -6.29 12.74
N ILE A 68 1.63 -5.88 13.90
CA ILE A 68 1.54 -4.46 14.29
C ILE A 68 2.94 -3.85 14.32
N ALA A 69 3.89 -4.51 14.98
CA ALA A 69 5.27 -4.05 15.05
C ALA A 69 5.87 -3.87 13.65
N TYR A 70 5.71 -4.87 12.79
CA TYR A 70 6.23 -4.85 11.42
C TYR A 70 5.70 -3.67 10.60
N PHE A 71 4.39 -3.45 10.56
CA PHE A 71 3.83 -2.34 9.78
C PHE A 71 4.15 -0.99 10.39
N THR A 72 4.24 -0.89 11.72
CA THR A 72 4.66 0.37 12.34
C THR A 72 6.09 0.74 11.95
N GLU A 73 7.00 -0.24 11.91
CA GLU A 73 8.34 -0.04 11.37
C GLU A 73 8.31 0.33 9.89
N CYS A 74 7.45 -0.28 9.06
CA CYS A 74 7.29 0.09 7.65
C CYS A 74 6.89 1.56 7.50
N GLY A 75 5.92 2.00 8.31
CA GLY A 75 5.48 3.39 8.33
C GLY A 75 6.54 4.36 8.85
N GLN A 76 7.53 3.93 9.63
CA GLN A 76 8.68 4.75 10.06
C GLN A 76 9.84 4.71 9.05
N TRP A 77 9.98 3.61 8.33
CA TRP A 77 11.01 3.38 7.33
C TRP A 77 10.82 4.24 6.06
N LEU A 78 9.58 4.57 5.71
CA LEU A 78 9.29 5.46 4.58
C LEU A 78 9.92 6.84 4.79
N ALA A 79 10.55 7.40 3.75
CA ALA A 79 11.12 8.75 3.78
C ALA A 79 10.05 9.82 4.12
N ALA A 80 10.51 10.99 4.59
CA ALA A 80 9.63 12.14 4.85
C ALA A 80 8.89 12.58 3.58
N SER A 81 7.76 13.27 3.76
CA SER A 81 7.00 13.76 2.61
C SER A 81 7.79 14.79 1.81
N VAL A 82 7.76 14.61 0.49
CA VAL A 82 8.37 15.53 -0.48
C VAL A 82 7.30 16.48 -1.00
N GLU A 83 7.66 17.75 -1.19
CA GLU A 83 6.73 18.74 -1.74
C GLU A 83 6.67 18.62 -3.27
N PHE A 84 5.51 18.19 -3.78
CA PHE A 84 5.25 18.12 -5.20
C PHE A 84 4.57 19.41 -5.61
N ASN A 85 5.36 20.41 -6.02
CA ASN A 85 4.85 21.68 -6.55
C ASN A 85 5.69 22.13 -7.75
N THR A 86 5.15 23.08 -8.50
CA THR A 86 5.79 23.61 -9.72
C THR A 86 7.12 24.33 -9.46
N ARG A 87 7.32 24.91 -8.26
CA ARG A 87 8.52 25.68 -7.87
C ARG A 87 9.68 24.80 -7.42
N CYS A 88 9.39 23.67 -6.80
CA CYS A 88 10.34 22.73 -6.21
C CYS A 88 10.80 21.65 -7.19
N TRP A 89 10.08 21.48 -8.31
CA TRP A 89 10.39 20.48 -9.35
C TRP A 89 11.86 20.48 -9.79
N ALA A 90 12.47 21.66 -9.99
CA ALA A 90 13.85 21.74 -10.47
C ALA A 90 14.90 21.43 -9.37
N GLY A 91 14.52 21.61 -8.11
CA GLY A 91 15.43 21.53 -6.95
C GLY A 91 15.53 20.14 -6.34
N ASP A 92 14.49 19.32 -6.46
CA ASP A 92 14.47 17.95 -5.94
C ASP A 92 14.76 16.92 -7.06
N PRO A 93 15.88 16.18 -7.00
CA PRO A 93 16.23 15.20 -8.02
C PRO A 93 15.21 14.08 -8.19
N LEU A 94 14.53 13.66 -7.11
CA LEU A 94 13.51 12.60 -7.17
C LEU A 94 12.29 13.09 -7.95
N VAL A 95 11.83 14.31 -7.67
CA VAL A 95 10.68 14.90 -8.36
C VAL A 95 10.96 15.05 -9.86
N ARG A 96 12.18 15.48 -10.22
CA ARG A 96 12.61 15.60 -11.61
C ARG A 96 12.78 14.26 -12.31
N ALA A 97 13.21 13.22 -11.58
CA ALA A 97 13.33 11.89 -12.14
C ALA A 97 11.96 11.26 -12.44
N LEU A 98 10.96 11.56 -11.60
CA LEU A 98 9.58 11.11 -11.76
C LEU A 98 8.87 11.88 -12.89
N PHE A 99 8.85 13.22 -12.83
CA PHE A 99 8.08 14.03 -13.78
C PHE A 99 9.00 14.77 -14.75
N ALA A 100 8.75 14.64 -16.05
CA ALA A 100 9.57 15.27 -17.08
C ALA A 100 9.42 16.80 -17.08
N THR A 101 8.27 17.31 -16.64
CA THR A 101 8.02 18.75 -16.51
C THR A 101 7.19 19.09 -15.26
N ALA A 102 7.33 20.31 -14.76
CA ALA A 102 6.50 20.83 -13.68
C ALA A 102 5.00 20.85 -14.05
N ALA A 103 4.66 21.06 -15.32
CA ALA A 103 3.28 21.06 -15.81
C ALA A 103 2.66 19.66 -15.81
N GLU A 104 3.44 18.62 -16.13
CA GLU A 104 3.01 17.22 -16.05
C GLU A 104 2.69 16.82 -14.61
N LEU A 105 3.57 17.16 -13.67
CA LEU A 105 3.35 16.97 -12.23
C LEU A 105 2.05 17.66 -11.81
N GLN A 106 1.90 18.95 -12.09
CA GLN A 106 0.74 19.73 -11.67
C GLN A 106 -0.56 19.13 -12.22
N ARG A 107 -0.54 18.73 -13.50
CA ARG A 107 -1.69 18.11 -14.16
C ARG A 107 -2.03 16.75 -13.55
N PHE A 108 -1.03 15.91 -13.29
CA PHE A 108 -1.23 14.58 -12.72
C PHE A 108 -1.96 14.63 -11.37
N PHE A 109 -1.52 15.50 -10.46
CA PHE A 109 -2.20 15.68 -9.17
C PHE A 109 -3.57 16.36 -9.31
N SER A 110 -3.71 17.31 -10.24
CA SER A 110 -4.97 18.02 -10.43
C SER A 110 -6.05 17.15 -11.07
N ASP A 111 -5.69 16.19 -11.91
CA ASP A 111 -6.63 15.29 -12.58
C ASP A 111 -7.06 14.13 -11.67
N ASP A 112 -6.41 13.94 -10.52
CA ASP A 112 -6.73 12.86 -9.59
C ASP A 112 -8.06 13.08 -8.84
N PRO A 113 -8.99 12.11 -8.86
CA PRO A 113 -10.28 12.24 -8.19
C PRO A 113 -10.16 12.29 -6.67
N GLY A 114 -9.17 11.63 -6.07
CA GLY A 114 -8.94 11.62 -4.63
C GLY A 114 -8.47 12.99 -4.12
N VAL A 115 -7.54 13.62 -4.83
CA VAL A 115 -7.10 15.00 -4.57
C VAL A 115 -8.28 15.98 -4.69
N ARG A 116 -9.08 15.87 -5.75
CA ARG A 116 -10.25 16.74 -5.96
C ARG A 116 -11.30 16.56 -4.88
N ALA A 117 -11.66 15.32 -4.55
CA ALA A 117 -12.62 15.02 -3.49
C ALA A 117 -12.13 15.56 -2.14
N TYR A 118 -10.85 15.39 -1.82
CA TYR A 118 -10.27 15.91 -0.58
C TYR A 118 -10.40 17.44 -0.48
N PHE A 119 -9.99 18.20 -1.52
CA PHE A 119 -10.09 19.66 -1.47
C PHE A 119 -11.52 20.19 -1.53
N HIS A 120 -12.44 19.43 -2.12
CA HIS A 120 -13.88 19.72 -2.07
C HIS A 120 -14.42 19.57 -0.65
N ASP A 121 -14.09 18.46 0.02
CA ASP A 121 -14.57 18.16 1.38
C ASP A 121 -13.84 18.99 2.46
N HIS A 122 -12.65 19.51 2.14
CA HIS A 122 -11.84 20.36 3.01
C HIS A 122 -11.54 21.71 2.32
N PRO A 123 -12.51 22.65 2.26
CA PRO A 123 -12.34 23.93 1.56
C PRO A 123 -11.24 24.83 2.14
N LEU A 124 -10.90 24.66 3.42
CA LEU A 124 -9.90 25.45 4.13
C LEU A 124 -8.51 24.81 4.15
N ALA A 125 -8.33 23.61 3.58
CA ALA A 125 -7.03 22.95 3.53
C ALA A 125 -6.12 23.62 2.47
N ASP A 126 -4.93 24.04 2.91
CA ASP A 126 -3.90 24.65 2.05
C ASP A 126 -3.09 23.62 1.27
N GLU A 127 -2.98 22.40 1.78
CA GLU A 127 -2.26 21.28 1.16
C GLU A 127 -2.95 19.95 1.46
N VAL A 128 -2.62 18.94 0.66
CA VAL A 128 -3.05 17.55 0.85
C VAL A 128 -1.82 16.66 0.95
N TYR A 129 -1.84 15.72 1.90
CA TYR A 129 -0.86 14.66 1.99
C TYR A 129 -1.38 13.42 1.29
N ILE A 130 -0.59 12.87 0.37
CA ILE A 130 -1.01 11.75 -0.47
C ILE A 130 0.18 10.88 -0.83
N GLY A 131 -0.04 9.56 -0.87
CA GLY A 131 0.99 8.61 -1.27
C GLY A 131 1.05 8.52 -2.78
N LEU A 132 2.25 8.44 -3.33
CA LEU A 132 2.52 8.21 -4.74
C LEU A 132 3.19 6.85 -4.91
N GLY A 133 2.51 5.95 -5.63
CA GLY A 133 3.05 4.68 -6.07
C GLY A 133 3.48 4.75 -7.53
N VAL A 134 4.69 4.30 -7.87
CA VAL A 134 5.19 4.21 -9.24
C VAL A 134 5.92 2.89 -9.49
N THR A 135 5.88 2.42 -10.74
CA THR A 135 6.65 1.25 -11.17
C THR A 135 7.96 1.75 -11.75
N ARG A 136 9.08 1.23 -11.25
CA ARG A 136 10.42 1.57 -11.74
C ARG A 136 10.85 0.56 -12.81
N HIS A 137 11.42 1.06 -13.89
CA HIS A 137 11.99 0.25 -14.96
C HIS A 137 13.46 0.61 -15.17
N GLU A 138 14.27 -0.42 -15.39
CA GLU A 138 15.64 -0.28 -15.89
C GLU A 138 15.67 -0.73 -17.35
N ARG A 139 15.98 0.20 -18.25
CA ARG A 139 16.15 -0.11 -19.67
C ARG A 139 17.63 -0.04 -20.01
N HIS A 140 18.20 -1.20 -20.33
CA HIS A 140 19.55 -1.27 -20.86
C HIS A 140 19.55 -0.89 -22.34
N GLY A 141 20.52 -0.10 -22.75
CA GLY A 141 20.71 0.32 -24.12
C GLY A 141 22.13 0.80 -24.38
N PHE A 142 22.38 1.20 -25.62
CA PHE A 142 23.65 1.81 -26.02
C PHE A 142 23.41 3.27 -26.34
N GLY A 143 24.24 4.15 -25.79
CA GLY A 143 24.13 5.59 -25.98
C GLY A 143 25.47 6.25 -26.15
N VAL A 144 25.48 7.57 -26.13
CA VAL A 144 26.71 8.36 -26.16
C VAL A 144 27.07 8.71 -24.73
N ALA A 145 28.25 8.31 -24.28
CA ALA A 145 28.79 8.66 -22.98
C ALA A 145 30.10 9.43 -23.15
N MET A 146 30.38 10.31 -22.18
CA MET A 146 31.64 11.04 -22.13
C MET A 146 32.52 10.39 -21.05
N SER A 147 33.71 9.93 -21.44
CA SER A 147 34.71 9.36 -20.53
C SER A 147 35.93 10.28 -20.54
N GLY A 148 36.06 11.11 -19.51
CA GLY A 148 37.02 12.23 -19.53
C GLY A 148 36.69 13.21 -20.65
N GLU A 149 37.63 13.42 -21.58
CA GLU A 149 37.45 14.28 -22.77
C GLU A 149 37.03 13.49 -24.03
N VAL A 150 36.91 12.16 -23.95
CA VAL A 150 36.62 11.31 -25.12
C VAL A 150 35.13 11.03 -25.20
N LEU A 151 34.54 11.36 -26.36
CA LEU A 151 33.17 10.98 -26.70
C LEU A 151 33.14 9.51 -27.14
N GLN A 152 32.56 8.65 -26.32
CA GLN A 152 32.36 7.24 -26.66
C GLN A 152 30.95 7.04 -27.21
N ARG A 153 30.87 6.60 -28.47
CA ARG A 153 29.63 6.14 -29.09
C ARG A 153 29.42 4.66 -28.72
N GLU A 154 28.16 4.26 -28.53
CA GLU A 154 27.76 2.91 -28.11
C GLU A 154 28.24 2.48 -26.71
N ALA A 155 28.34 3.43 -25.78
CA ALA A 155 28.57 3.08 -24.39
C ALA A 155 27.32 2.40 -23.79
N PRO A 156 27.46 1.27 -23.07
CA PRO A 156 26.34 0.64 -22.38
C PRO A 156 25.79 1.61 -21.32
N GLN A 157 24.48 1.85 -21.35
CA GLN A 157 23.78 2.78 -20.48
C GLN A 157 22.53 2.09 -19.90
N THR A 158 22.24 2.38 -18.64
CA THR A 158 21.00 1.95 -18.00
C THR A 158 20.15 3.19 -17.74
N VAL A 159 19.05 3.32 -18.48
CA VAL A 159 18.08 4.41 -18.31
C VAL A 159 17.06 3.97 -17.27
N ILE A 160 16.86 4.82 -16.27
CA ILE A 160 15.82 4.65 -15.27
C ILE A 160 14.57 5.39 -15.76
N SER A 161 13.44 4.68 -15.84
CA SER A 161 12.15 5.29 -16.12
C SER A 161 11.12 4.84 -15.10
N PHE A 162 10.08 5.65 -14.96
CA PHE A 162 8.99 5.42 -14.02
C PHE A 162 7.65 5.45 -14.77
N SER A 163 6.74 4.57 -14.39
CA SER A 163 5.43 4.39 -15.03
C SER A 163 4.35 4.05 -13.99
N ASP A 164 3.12 3.83 -14.45
CA ASP A 164 1.98 3.38 -13.63
C ASP A 164 1.73 4.26 -12.39
N TYR A 165 1.80 5.57 -12.55
CA TYR A 165 1.62 6.52 -11.47
C TYR A 165 0.25 6.37 -10.81
N ARG A 166 0.23 6.19 -9.48
CA ARG A 166 -0.99 6.09 -8.68
C ARG A 166 -0.90 6.93 -7.43
N LEU A 167 -1.92 7.75 -7.22
CA LEU A 167 -2.11 8.51 -5.99
C LEU A 167 -3.06 7.77 -5.07
N PHE A 168 -2.82 7.87 -3.76
CA PHE A 168 -3.66 7.21 -2.78
C PHE A 168 -3.60 7.82 -1.38
N GLY A 169 -4.69 7.65 -0.64
CA GLY A 169 -4.74 7.97 0.79
C GLY A 169 -4.65 9.47 1.10
N ALA A 170 -5.26 10.31 0.25
CA ALA A 170 -5.40 11.76 0.48
C ALA A 170 -5.88 12.04 1.91
N CYS A 171 -5.15 12.89 2.64
CA CYS A 171 -5.41 13.18 4.05
C CYS A 171 -4.74 14.49 4.51
N ASP A 172 -5.00 14.86 5.77
CA ASP A 172 -4.63 16.16 6.33
C ASP A 172 -3.15 16.30 6.69
N ASN A 173 -2.47 15.20 6.98
CA ASN A 173 -1.09 15.22 7.45
C ASN A 173 -0.32 13.93 7.13
N GLU A 174 1.00 14.03 7.10
CA GLU A 174 1.90 12.92 6.82
C GLU A 174 1.70 11.74 7.78
N GLN A 175 1.41 12.03 9.05
CA GLN A 175 1.18 10.99 10.05
C GLN A 175 -0.06 10.17 9.68
N GLN A 176 -1.17 10.79 9.30
CA GLN A 176 -2.38 10.09 8.85
C GLN A 176 -2.11 9.28 7.57
N LEU A 177 -1.31 9.81 6.64
CA LEU A 177 -0.92 9.07 5.43
C LEU A 177 -0.17 7.77 5.77
N ARG A 178 0.82 7.85 6.67
CA ARG A 178 1.56 6.69 7.15
C ARG A 178 0.61 5.67 7.81
N GLN A 179 -0.32 6.13 8.64
CA GLN A 179 -1.33 5.24 9.26
C GLN A 179 -2.22 4.55 8.23
N ASN A 180 -2.64 5.27 7.19
CA ASN A 180 -3.44 4.71 6.10
C ASN A 180 -2.66 3.60 5.37
N ILE A 181 -1.36 3.77 5.16
CA ILE A 181 -0.50 2.75 4.55
C ILE A 181 -0.37 1.52 5.46
N GLU A 182 -0.12 1.74 6.75
CA GLU A 182 -0.02 0.66 7.75
C GLU A 182 -1.29 -0.18 7.83
N GLN A 183 -2.47 0.48 7.82
CA GLN A 183 -3.77 -0.19 7.83
C GLN A 183 -4.04 -0.99 6.56
N ARG A 184 -3.65 -0.46 5.39
CA ARG A 184 -3.78 -1.18 4.12
C ARG A 184 -2.90 -2.43 4.10
N GLY A 185 -1.66 -2.32 4.57
CA GLY A 185 -0.76 -3.47 4.72
C GLY A 185 -1.34 -4.55 5.65
N PHE A 186 -1.93 -4.14 6.77
CA PHE A 186 -2.60 -5.05 7.69
C PHE A 186 -3.80 -5.77 7.03
N GLY A 187 -4.66 -5.03 6.33
CA GLY A 187 -5.79 -5.58 5.58
C GLY A 187 -5.36 -6.58 4.51
N PHE A 188 -4.24 -6.32 3.83
CA PHE A 188 -3.66 -7.27 2.87
C PHE A 188 -3.33 -8.62 3.52
N LEU A 189 -2.70 -8.63 4.70
CA LEU A 189 -2.38 -9.90 5.39
C LEU A 189 -3.62 -10.66 5.87
N ILE A 190 -4.71 -9.96 6.21
CA ILE A 190 -6.00 -10.61 6.48
C ILE A 190 -6.50 -11.32 5.22
N GLY A 191 -6.37 -10.68 4.05
CA GLY A 191 -6.69 -11.30 2.77
C GLY A 191 -5.85 -12.55 2.46
N GLU A 192 -4.54 -12.50 2.74
CA GLU A 192 -3.64 -13.67 2.61
C GLU A 192 -4.00 -14.80 3.59
N ALA A 193 -4.39 -14.46 4.82
CA ALA A 193 -4.87 -15.45 5.80
C ALA A 193 -6.14 -16.15 5.33
N LEU A 194 -7.07 -15.41 4.72
CA LEU A 194 -8.30 -15.97 4.15
C LEU A 194 -8.04 -16.92 3.00
N GLU A 195 -7.15 -16.57 2.07
CA GLU A 195 -6.80 -17.48 0.97
C GLU A 195 -6.17 -18.77 1.49
N ARG A 196 -5.28 -18.67 2.49
CA ARG A 196 -4.69 -19.84 3.11
C ARG A 196 -5.73 -20.75 3.77
N ILE A 197 -6.74 -20.17 4.43
CA ILE A 197 -7.84 -20.94 5.02
C ILE A 197 -8.66 -21.62 3.92
N VAL A 198 -9.03 -20.90 2.86
CA VAL A 198 -9.76 -21.44 1.72
C VAL A 198 -9.01 -22.62 1.08
N GLU A 199 -7.70 -22.52 0.92
CA GLU A 199 -6.87 -23.64 0.44
C GLU A 199 -6.85 -24.84 1.39
N GLN A 200 -6.93 -24.62 2.71
CA GLN A 200 -6.99 -25.70 3.69
C GLN A 200 -8.33 -26.44 3.61
N GLU A 201 -9.44 -25.71 3.52
CA GLU A 201 -10.79 -26.29 3.40
C GLU A 201 -10.96 -27.07 2.08
N HIS A 202 -10.43 -26.56 0.97
CA HIS A 202 -10.45 -27.28 -0.31
C HIS A 202 -9.72 -28.63 -0.25
N ARG A 203 -8.67 -28.74 0.58
CA ARG A 203 -7.94 -30.01 0.80
C ARG A 203 -8.69 -30.96 1.75
N ALA A 204 -9.60 -30.45 2.59
CA ALA A 204 -10.34 -31.23 3.59
C ALA A 204 -11.57 -32.00 3.03
N HIS A 205 -12.00 -31.71 1.80
CA HIS A 205 -12.92 -32.52 0.99
C HIS A 205 -14.30 -32.88 1.60
N ASP A 206 -14.96 -31.93 2.26
CA ASP A 206 -16.37 -32.09 2.64
C ASP A 206 -17.32 -31.30 1.73
N ARG A 207 -18.19 -32.04 1.02
CA ARG A 207 -19.22 -31.54 0.10
C ARG A 207 -20.32 -30.69 0.78
N GLY A 208 -20.22 -30.43 2.08
CA GLY A 208 -21.16 -29.63 2.87
C GLY A 208 -20.78 -28.16 3.07
N GLN A 209 -19.55 -27.75 2.71
CA GLN A 209 -19.00 -26.43 3.09
C GLN A 209 -18.80 -25.46 1.91
N GLU A 210 -19.32 -25.77 0.72
CA GLU A 210 -19.06 -24.96 -0.49
C GLU A 210 -19.44 -23.48 -0.32
N GLN A 211 -20.59 -23.18 0.29
CA GLN A 211 -21.01 -21.78 0.54
C GLN A 211 -20.06 -21.05 1.48
N HIS A 212 -19.63 -21.69 2.57
CA HIS A 212 -18.75 -21.06 3.54
C HIS A 212 -17.37 -20.74 2.92
N VAL A 213 -16.84 -21.65 2.12
CA VAL A 213 -15.59 -21.45 1.38
C VAL A 213 -15.72 -20.30 0.37
N LEU A 214 -16.86 -20.18 -0.32
CA LEU A 214 -17.14 -19.06 -1.23
C LEU A 214 -17.23 -17.72 -0.49
N GLU A 215 -17.82 -17.68 0.71
CA GLU A 215 -17.87 -16.48 1.55
C GLU A 215 -16.47 -16.05 2.00
N LEU A 216 -15.63 -16.99 2.47
CA LEU A 216 -14.25 -16.70 2.87
C LEU A 216 -13.43 -16.19 1.67
N ARG A 217 -13.58 -16.81 0.50
CA ARG A 217 -12.92 -16.36 -0.74
C ARG A 217 -13.35 -14.94 -1.11
N LEU A 218 -14.65 -14.66 -1.10
CA LEU A 218 -15.18 -13.32 -1.37
C LEU A 218 -14.61 -12.28 -0.39
N ARG A 219 -14.55 -12.59 0.92
CA ARG A 219 -13.94 -11.69 1.92
C ARG A 219 -12.46 -11.47 1.64
N GLY A 220 -11.71 -12.52 1.27
CA GLY A 220 -10.30 -12.43 0.94
C GLY A 220 -10.06 -11.46 -0.22
N LEU A 221 -10.83 -11.62 -1.31
CA LEU A 221 -10.77 -10.72 -2.46
C LEU A 221 -11.15 -9.28 -2.10
N LEU A 222 -12.15 -9.06 -1.24
CA LEU A 222 -12.53 -7.71 -0.80
C LEU A 222 -11.45 -7.03 0.04
N GLN A 223 -10.80 -7.76 0.96
CA GLN A 223 -9.68 -7.25 1.76
C GLN A 223 -8.49 -6.89 0.88
N LYS A 224 -8.15 -7.79 -0.05
CA LYS A 224 -7.10 -7.57 -1.04
C LYS A 224 -7.42 -6.36 -1.92
N ARG A 225 -8.63 -6.28 -2.47
CA ARG A 225 -9.07 -5.14 -3.29
C ARG A 225 -8.91 -3.81 -2.55
N GLY A 226 -9.40 -3.69 -1.31
CA GLY A 226 -9.26 -2.45 -0.53
C GLY A 226 -7.81 -2.09 -0.19
N ALA A 227 -6.95 -3.08 0.06
CA ALA A 227 -5.52 -2.86 0.26
C ALA A 227 -4.78 -2.48 -1.04
N MET A 228 -5.25 -2.98 -2.19
CA MET A 228 -4.57 -2.93 -3.49
C MET A 228 -5.02 -1.79 -4.41
N GLU A 229 -6.26 -1.32 -4.32
CA GLU A 229 -6.88 -0.26 -5.13
C GLU A 229 -6.06 1.04 -5.15
N SER A 230 -5.14 1.18 -4.21
CA SER A 230 -4.28 2.34 -4.01
C SER A 230 -2.87 2.20 -4.59
N LEU A 231 -2.37 0.99 -4.83
CA LEU A 231 -0.96 0.78 -5.17
C LEU A 231 -0.72 0.19 -6.55
N TYR A 232 -1.65 -0.50 -7.21
CA TYR A 232 -1.39 -1.15 -8.51
C TYR A 232 -2.41 -0.71 -9.58
N TYR A 233 -1.98 -0.62 -10.85
CA TYR A 233 -2.84 -0.28 -11.99
C TYR A 233 -3.70 -1.46 -12.46
N GLU A 234 -3.27 -2.72 -12.20
CA GLU A 234 -3.96 -3.94 -12.67
C GLU A 234 -5.46 -3.73 -12.58
N SER A 235 -6.11 -3.73 -13.75
CA SER A 235 -7.54 -3.50 -13.82
C SER A 235 -8.17 -4.47 -12.85
N ASN A 236 -8.77 -3.93 -11.78
CA ASN A 236 -9.57 -4.74 -10.90
C ASN A 236 -10.68 -5.42 -11.68
N ALA A 237 -10.92 -5.17 -12.97
CA ALA A 237 -11.84 -5.94 -13.82
C ALA A 237 -11.77 -7.45 -13.56
N GLY A 238 -10.58 -8.08 -13.56
CA GLY A 238 -10.49 -9.52 -13.27
C GLY A 238 -10.94 -9.89 -11.84
N LEU A 239 -10.58 -9.06 -10.85
CA LEU A 239 -10.97 -9.21 -9.44
C LEU A 239 -12.44 -8.87 -9.18
N ASP A 240 -12.97 -7.86 -9.85
CA ASP A 240 -14.34 -7.34 -9.75
C ASP A 240 -15.30 -8.28 -10.48
N ASP A 241 -14.88 -8.85 -11.62
CA ASP A 241 -15.58 -9.94 -12.30
C ASP A 241 -15.63 -11.19 -11.42
N GLU A 242 -14.52 -11.56 -10.77
CA GLU A 242 -14.50 -12.68 -9.82
C GLU A 242 -15.37 -12.40 -8.59
N ILE A 243 -15.30 -11.19 -8.02
CA ILE A 243 -16.17 -10.74 -6.92
C ILE A 243 -17.64 -10.78 -7.35
N ALA A 244 -17.97 -10.30 -8.55
CA ALA A 244 -19.33 -10.29 -9.08
C ALA A 244 -19.83 -11.73 -9.31
N MET A 245 -19.00 -12.60 -9.88
CA MET A 245 -19.30 -14.02 -10.09
C MET A 245 -19.54 -14.74 -8.76
N LEU A 246 -18.66 -14.56 -7.76
CA LEU A 246 -18.81 -15.16 -6.43
C LEU A 246 -20.06 -14.65 -5.71
N ARG A 247 -20.37 -13.35 -5.81
CA ARG A 247 -21.61 -12.77 -5.29
C ARG A 247 -22.84 -13.38 -5.96
N ALA A 248 -22.84 -13.53 -7.28
CA ALA A 248 -23.94 -14.14 -8.02
C ALA A 248 -24.13 -15.62 -7.63
N ARG A 249 -23.03 -16.37 -7.49
CA ARG A 249 -23.04 -17.76 -7.04
C ARG A 249 -23.59 -17.90 -5.62
N LEU A 250 -23.13 -17.07 -4.69
CA LEU A 250 -23.64 -17.02 -3.31
C LEU A 250 -25.12 -16.65 -3.24
N LEU A 251 -25.59 -15.76 -4.14
CA LEU A 251 -27.01 -15.42 -4.22
C LEU A 251 -27.85 -16.59 -4.75
N HIS A 252 -27.32 -17.35 -5.71
CA HIS A 252 -28.00 -18.51 -6.30
C HIS A 252 -28.02 -19.72 -5.37
N GLU A 253 -26.96 -19.95 -4.60
CA GLU A 253 -26.88 -21.05 -3.64
C GLU A 253 -27.69 -20.78 -2.36
N ARG A 254 -28.16 -19.54 -2.13
CA ARG A 254 -28.80 -19.07 -0.89
C ARG A 254 -30.20 -19.62 -0.60
N GLU A 255 -30.63 -20.70 -1.26
CA GLU A 255 -31.98 -21.25 -1.08
C GLU A 255 -32.08 -22.59 -0.36
N VAL A 256 -30.98 -23.23 0.06
CA VAL A 256 -31.07 -24.48 0.83
C VAL A 256 -29.97 -24.53 1.89
N LEU A 257 -30.41 -24.72 3.15
CA LEU A 257 -29.66 -25.02 4.38
C LEU A 257 -29.40 -23.88 5.37
N ALA A 258 -29.62 -24.22 6.65
CA ALA A 258 -29.38 -23.41 7.83
C ALA A 258 -27.87 -23.28 8.12
N PRO A 259 -27.41 -22.25 8.86
CA PRO A 259 -26.00 -22.04 9.14
C PRO A 259 -25.40 -23.25 9.86
N ASP A 260 -24.48 -23.92 9.18
CA ASP A 260 -23.69 -24.99 9.77
C ASP A 260 -22.81 -24.43 10.89
N ARG A 261 -22.92 -25.05 12.08
CA ARG A 261 -22.05 -24.73 13.21
C ARG A 261 -20.73 -25.39 12.91
N GLY A 262 -19.83 -24.65 12.26
CA GLY A 262 -18.48 -25.14 11.96
C GLY A 262 -17.86 -25.80 13.19
N ASP A 263 -17.37 -27.03 13.01
CA ASP A 263 -16.78 -27.82 14.09
C ASP A 263 -15.65 -27.03 14.77
N ALA A 264 -15.55 -27.12 16.09
CA ALA A 264 -14.54 -26.38 16.86
C ALA A 264 -13.10 -26.67 16.39
N LEU A 265 -12.86 -27.86 15.84
CA LEU A 265 -11.60 -28.28 15.22
C LEU A 265 -11.27 -27.47 13.94
N VAL A 266 -12.28 -27.12 13.14
CA VAL A 266 -12.13 -26.31 11.93
C VAL A 266 -11.75 -24.88 12.32
N LEU A 267 -12.44 -24.30 13.30
CA LEU A 267 -12.14 -22.93 13.78
C LEU A 267 -10.76 -22.84 14.46
N ASP A 268 -10.31 -23.89 15.15
CA ASP A 268 -8.93 -23.97 15.66
C ASP A 268 -7.90 -24.04 14.52
N GLY A 269 -8.22 -24.77 13.44
CA GLY A 269 -7.45 -24.78 12.20
C GLY A 269 -7.33 -23.39 11.57
N TYR A 270 -8.42 -22.61 11.58
CA TYR A 270 -8.41 -21.24 11.05
C TYR A 270 -7.51 -20.33 11.88
N ILE A 271 -7.55 -20.43 13.22
CA ILE A 271 -6.64 -19.67 14.08
C ILE A 271 -5.18 -20.03 13.77
N ALA A 272 -4.87 -21.30 13.56
CA ALA A 272 -3.53 -21.71 13.16
C ALA A 272 -3.12 -21.14 11.78
N GLY A 273 -4.04 -21.15 10.82
CA GLY A 273 -3.85 -20.55 9.49
C GLY A 273 -3.57 -19.04 9.55
N ILE A 274 -4.38 -18.30 10.31
CA ILE A 274 -4.22 -16.86 10.54
C ILE A 274 -2.88 -16.57 11.21
N SER A 275 -2.58 -17.27 12.31
CA SER A 275 -1.33 -17.09 13.05
C SER A 275 -0.11 -17.36 12.18
N ALA A 276 -0.16 -18.33 11.28
CA ALA A 276 0.94 -18.63 10.36
C ALA A 276 1.23 -17.50 9.36
N VAL A 277 0.20 -16.75 8.93
CA VAL A 277 0.37 -15.59 8.04
C VAL A 277 0.86 -14.38 8.83
N LEU A 278 0.18 -14.07 9.94
CA LEU A 278 0.47 -12.87 10.74
C LEU A 278 1.80 -12.96 11.52
N ALA A 279 2.32 -14.16 11.78
CA ALA A 279 3.61 -14.31 12.45
C ALA A 279 4.81 -13.94 11.55
N ASP A 280 4.64 -13.91 10.23
CA ASP A 280 5.72 -13.58 9.29
C ASP A 280 5.23 -12.59 8.20
N PRO A 281 4.92 -11.33 8.59
CA PRO A 281 4.42 -10.32 7.67
C PRO A 281 5.43 -9.97 6.55
N GLY A 282 6.74 -10.08 6.84
CA GLY A 282 7.83 -9.77 5.91
C GLY A 282 7.92 -10.74 4.71
N ARG A 283 7.31 -11.92 4.82
CA ARG A 283 7.17 -12.85 3.69
C ARG A 283 6.23 -12.34 2.61
N TYR A 284 5.19 -11.61 3.01
CA TYR A 284 4.09 -11.16 2.14
C TYR A 284 4.26 -9.71 1.71
N VAL A 285 4.82 -8.87 2.58
CA VAL A 285 5.16 -7.48 2.26
C VAL A 285 6.66 -7.33 2.44
N LYS A 286 7.39 -7.08 1.36
CA LYS A 286 8.83 -6.80 1.40
C LYS A 286 9.06 -5.31 1.27
N ARG A 287 10.08 -4.81 1.95
CA ARG A 287 10.52 -3.41 1.92
C ARG A 287 12.00 -3.36 1.57
N GLU A 288 12.36 -2.47 0.66
CA GLU A 288 13.73 -2.29 0.21
C GLU A 288 14.03 -0.80 -0.01
N THR A 289 15.15 -0.33 0.54
CA THR A 289 15.64 1.02 0.26
C THR A 289 16.57 0.95 -0.94
N VAL A 290 16.13 1.56 -2.05
CA VAL A 290 16.91 1.60 -3.27
C VAL A 290 17.68 2.92 -3.30
N ARG A 291 18.99 2.84 -3.57
CA ARG A 291 19.87 3.99 -3.77
C ARG A 291 20.47 3.95 -5.17
N LEU A 292 20.29 5.02 -5.92
CA LEU A 292 20.77 5.15 -7.29
C LEU A 292 21.47 6.49 -7.48
N ARG A 293 22.51 6.51 -8.31
CA ARG A 293 23.08 7.75 -8.84
C ARG A 293 22.64 7.90 -10.28
N ILE A 294 21.99 9.00 -10.61
CA ILE A 294 21.53 9.28 -11.98
C ILE A 294 21.97 10.67 -12.44
N ASN A 295 22.18 10.83 -13.74
CA ASN A 295 22.35 12.16 -14.33
C ASN A 295 21.00 12.83 -14.65
N ARG A 296 21.04 14.04 -15.19
CA ARG A 296 19.83 14.79 -15.60
C ARG A 296 18.97 14.13 -16.68
N MET A 297 19.48 13.11 -17.36
CA MET A 297 18.76 12.33 -18.37
C MET A 297 18.21 11.01 -17.80
N ASN A 298 18.17 10.86 -16.47
CA ASN A 298 17.82 9.63 -15.76
C ASN A 298 18.68 8.41 -16.13
N ILE A 299 19.92 8.62 -16.58
CA ILE A 299 20.87 7.54 -16.86
C ILE A 299 21.65 7.25 -15.60
N LYS A 300 21.74 5.97 -15.22
CA LYS A 300 22.52 5.50 -14.07
C LYS A 300 24.00 5.83 -14.26
N VAL A 301 24.63 6.39 -13.23
CA VAL A 301 26.04 6.78 -13.22
C VAL A 301 26.78 5.95 -12.18
N GLU A 302 27.72 5.12 -12.63
CA GLU A 302 28.53 4.27 -11.74
C GLU A 302 29.81 4.95 -11.27
N ALA A 303 30.34 5.89 -12.07
CA ALA A 303 31.58 6.60 -11.76
C ALA A 303 31.41 7.53 -10.54
N PRO A 304 32.24 7.40 -9.48
CA PRO A 304 32.09 8.19 -8.26
C PRO A 304 32.22 9.71 -8.45
N ASP A 305 33.08 10.14 -9.38
CA ASP A 305 33.44 11.54 -9.58
C ASP A 305 32.62 12.24 -10.68
N ALA A 306 31.74 11.51 -11.36
CA ALA A 306 30.89 12.06 -12.40
C ALA A 306 29.69 12.83 -11.80
N PRO A 307 29.27 13.95 -12.44
CA PRO A 307 28.13 14.73 -11.97
C PRO A 307 26.86 13.89 -12.04
N ALA A 308 26.32 13.55 -10.87
CA ALA A 308 25.11 12.76 -10.72
C ALA A 308 24.38 13.18 -9.44
N ASP A 309 23.06 13.05 -9.46
CA ASP A 309 22.22 13.22 -8.28
C ASP A 309 21.99 11.86 -7.64
N GLU A 310 22.03 11.82 -6.30
CA GLU A 310 21.70 10.62 -5.53
C GLU A 310 20.19 10.57 -5.26
N LEU A 311 19.57 9.48 -5.67
CA LEU A 311 18.18 9.16 -5.40
C LEU A 311 18.11 8.07 -4.34
N THR A 312 17.36 8.33 -3.27
CA THR A 312 16.96 7.32 -2.31
C THR A 312 15.45 7.25 -2.28
N PHE A 313 14.88 6.08 -2.49
CA PHE A 313 13.44 5.87 -2.39
C PHE A 313 13.10 4.50 -1.81
N SER A 314 11.87 4.41 -1.32
CA SER A 314 11.30 3.25 -0.67
C SER A 314 10.60 2.38 -1.70
N GLU A 315 11.05 1.14 -1.89
CA GLU A 315 10.43 0.15 -2.76
C GLU A 315 9.70 -0.91 -1.93
N VAL A 316 8.46 -1.22 -2.28
CA VAL A 316 7.59 -2.17 -1.58
C VAL A 316 7.09 -3.22 -2.55
N THR A 317 7.15 -4.49 -2.14
CA THR A 317 6.64 -5.63 -2.91
C THR A 317 5.55 -6.31 -2.11
N ILE A 318 4.38 -6.48 -2.71
CA ILE A 318 3.19 -7.06 -2.05
C ILE A 318 2.81 -8.36 -2.75
N GLY A 319 2.91 -9.49 -2.03
CA GLY A 319 2.67 -10.82 -2.57
C GLY A 319 3.61 -11.14 -3.73
N SER A 320 3.04 -11.61 -4.85
CA SER A 320 3.77 -11.92 -6.09
C SER A 320 3.82 -10.76 -7.10
N ARG A 321 3.35 -9.57 -6.73
CA ARG A 321 3.29 -8.43 -7.64
C ARG A 321 4.65 -7.79 -7.86
N PRO A 322 4.84 -7.03 -8.96
CA PRO A 322 6.05 -6.26 -9.16
C PRO A 322 6.27 -5.26 -8.01
N PRO A 323 7.53 -4.92 -7.73
CA PRO A 323 7.87 -3.90 -6.77
C PRO A 323 7.33 -2.52 -7.20
N ARG A 324 6.98 -1.70 -6.21
CA ARG A 324 6.47 -0.34 -6.39
C ARG A 324 7.27 0.61 -5.53
N VAL A 325 7.74 1.70 -6.13
CA VAL A 325 8.31 2.81 -5.37
C VAL A 325 7.17 3.57 -4.72
N VAL A 326 7.28 3.82 -3.41
CA VAL A 326 6.33 4.56 -2.60
C VAL A 326 6.97 5.85 -2.12
N VAL A 327 6.38 6.98 -2.50
CA VAL A 327 6.81 8.31 -2.08
C VAL A 327 5.67 8.96 -1.30
N LEU A 328 5.95 9.49 -0.11
CA LEU A 328 4.99 10.34 0.59
C LEU A 328 5.07 11.73 -0.02
N THR A 329 3.93 12.29 -0.41
CA THR A 329 3.90 13.58 -1.11
C THR A 329 3.00 14.55 -0.39
N ARG A 330 3.32 15.84 -0.48
CA ARG A 330 2.42 16.94 -0.13
C ARG A 330 2.22 17.84 -1.35
N PHE A 331 0.95 18.11 -1.68
CA PHE A 331 0.56 18.88 -2.84
C PHE A 331 -0.25 20.12 -2.42
N PRO A 332 0.18 21.34 -2.78
CA PRO A 332 -0.47 22.56 -2.32
C PRO A 332 -1.71 22.90 -3.16
N ARG A 333 -2.79 23.37 -2.51
CA ARG A 333 -4.04 23.79 -3.15
C ARG A 333 -3.82 24.87 -4.21
N ARG A 334 -2.84 25.76 -4.00
CA ARG A 334 -2.52 26.85 -4.94
C ARG A 334 -2.05 26.36 -6.31
N ASP A 335 -1.54 25.12 -6.39
CA ASP A 335 -1.10 24.49 -7.63
C ASP A 335 -2.24 23.64 -8.25
N LEU A 336 -3.41 23.52 -7.60
CA LEU A 336 -4.56 22.79 -8.13
C LEU A 336 -5.15 23.50 -9.35
N LEU A 337 -5.15 22.83 -10.50
CA LEU A 337 -5.78 23.34 -11.71
C LEU A 337 -7.31 23.28 -11.61
N ALA A 338 -7.97 24.29 -12.19
CA ALA A 338 -9.41 24.30 -12.35
C ALA A 338 -9.88 22.99 -13.01
N ALA A 339 -11.05 22.49 -12.60
CA ALA A 339 -11.65 21.34 -13.25
C ALA A 339 -11.82 21.64 -14.74
N ARG A 340 -11.26 20.81 -15.61
CA ARG A 340 -11.48 20.93 -17.04
C ARG A 340 -12.97 20.80 -17.31
N SER A 341 -13.54 21.76 -18.05
CA SER A 341 -14.88 21.58 -18.59
C SER A 341 -14.80 20.48 -19.65
N ARG A 342 -15.81 19.61 -19.76
CA ARG A 342 -15.88 18.57 -20.82
C ARG A 342 -15.73 19.13 -22.25
N LEU A 343 -15.91 20.44 -22.42
CA LEU A 343 -15.70 21.17 -23.67
C LEU A 343 -14.21 21.37 -24.03
N ASP A 344 -13.33 21.51 -23.04
CA ASP A 344 -11.88 21.69 -23.27
C ASP A 344 -11.20 20.39 -23.72
N GLU A 345 -11.72 19.24 -23.27
CA GLU A 345 -11.25 17.90 -23.68
C GLU A 345 -11.59 17.61 -25.16
N ALA A 346 -12.75 18.05 -25.62
CA ALA A 346 -13.17 17.92 -27.02
C ALA A 346 -12.36 18.83 -27.97
N GLN A 347 -11.90 19.99 -27.50
CA GLN A 347 -11.08 20.89 -28.32
C GLN A 347 -9.61 20.45 -28.42
N GLN A 348 -9.11 19.68 -27.44
CA GLN A 348 -7.73 19.22 -27.42
C GLN A 348 -7.50 17.92 -28.23
N SER A 349 -8.54 17.11 -28.43
CA SER A 349 -8.55 15.94 -29.33
C SER A 349 -8.72 16.31 -30.82
N LEU A 350 -8.99 17.58 -31.13
CA LEU A 350 -9.18 18.10 -32.49
C LEU A 350 -8.03 19.00 -32.98
N ARG A 351 -6.93 19.15 -32.22
CA ARG A 351 -5.73 19.84 -32.71
C ARG A 351 -4.75 18.80 -33.29
N PRO A 352 -4.37 18.92 -34.57
CA PRO A 352 -3.52 17.95 -35.28
C PRO A 352 -2.08 17.92 -34.78
#